data_AF-A0A2N7PKB0-F1
#
_entry.id   AF-A0A2N7PKB0-F1
#
_cell.length_a   1.000
_cell.length_b   1.000
_cell.length_c   1.000
_cell.angle_alpha   90.00
_cell.angle_beta   90.00
_cell.angle_gamma   90.00
#
_symmetry.space_group_name_H-M   'P 1'
#
loop_
_entity.id
_entity.type
_entity.pdbx_description
1 polymer ?
#
loop_
_entity_poly.entity_id
_entity_poly.type
_entity_poly.pdbx_seq_one_letter_code
_entity_poly.pdbx_strand_id
1 'polypeptide(L)'
;MLLKIKPIKPLLSLLFKTKGKSFLDYLEDYLSKTFEKKEKYLFEVKKENLIKINDILHSLKENFSTDIGEAPLPVIFFLFKKNFPFSEGILFRPGKIYFSKEVRNEISKALSEVKLFYKFLKISEETEELIFPSTVEPNFLFNFKDIFFVPLDKPCFFCKSYWHESENCPGLKILDPLGDFKKLLNYSLGDIAKNLKESYESQQLTENFWNFFYIRHFYLFPSFLKIPFYLHEEINNWASLWKPIQIPLKGGELFLALEDLIYQRYKSAESKFKALEEEDFRIYLGLMVLSIIEEDFQKALYYLETALSLTKNPFILSYLYLLKGYIYHFQGDLLIASENYRLALSSDSSCVPAFYLLHLLNYQEEETFEKIFPFFQHPISIYLAFLEPLFIKHERELEIELEKAFSRVREEAVSRLKDTEDKYHKLKEIMTEEEKIEYLEKIKDIQNKVYQGGINSIEEATKRALELSLELSSYIVTKQKKFKQELEKAISQYRICEQFWKSYPYKVEDVIFGQKLKTAHEIIDRIHKRLNRSDLAKELKFIAQEIKALNEILAYLLELKPQLKKKWSFRKKLSKFLIRFSTLEGALLIFFALPIFFPSISELNSFFKLSNFLIISLIFLIIILIMVTFEKE
;
A
#
# COMPACT_ATOMS: atom_id res chain seq x y z
N MET A 1 -17.35 51.07 13.70
CA MET A 1 -16.20 50.13 13.64
C MET A 1 -15.41 50.47 12.39
N LEU A 2 -14.14 50.08 12.29
CA LEU A 2 -13.32 50.27 11.10
C LEU A 2 -13.15 48.94 10.35
N LEU A 3 -13.20 49.00 9.02
CA LEU A 3 -12.91 47.91 8.09
C LEU A 3 -11.65 48.28 7.32
N LYS A 4 -10.56 47.52 7.53
CA LYS A 4 -9.34 47.62 6.74
C LYS A 4 -9.24 46.45 5.78
N ILE A 5 -8.75 46.71 4.58
CA ILE A 5 -8.55 45.69 3.56
C ILE A 5 -7.06 45.59 3.26
N LYS A 6 -6.56 44.35 3.21
CA LYS A 6 -5.18 44.05 2.83
C LYS A 6 -5.19 43.24 1.53
N PRO A 7 -4.81 43.85 0.38
CA PRO A 7 -4.56 43.11 -0.85
C PRO A 7 -3.43 42.10 -0.69
N ILE A 8 -3.61 40.91 -1.26
CA ILE A 8 -2.58 39.87 -1.34
C ILE A 8 -2.00 39.90 -2.75
N LYS A 9 -0.91 40.65 -2.93
CA LYS A 9 -0.33 40.90 -4.25
C LYS A 9 0.03 39.63 -5.01
N PRO A 10 0.62 38.58 -4.38
CA PRO A 10 0.94 37.35 -5.10
C PRO A 10 -0.30 36.68 -5.69
N LEU A 11 -1.34 36.50 -4.87
CA LEU A 11 -2.60 35.89 -5.31
C LEU A 11 -3.32 36.77 -6.34
N LEU A 12 -3.29 38.08 -6.16
CA LEU A 12 -3.87 39.04 -7.12
C LEU A 12 -3.19 38.93 -8.50
N SER A 13 -1.86 38.80 -8.51
CA SER A 13 -1.08 38.65 -9.75
C SER A 13 -1.35 37.31 -10.42
N LEU A 14 -1.55 36.25 -9.64
CA LEU A 14 -1.92 34.93 -10.14
C LEU A 14 -3.31 34.94 -10.79
N LEU A 15 -4.32 35.45 -10.08
CA LEU A 15 -5.72 35.37 -10.52
C LEU A 15 -6.05 36.36 -11.62
N PHE A 16 -5.44 37.54 -11.61
CA PHE A 16 -5.85 38.64 -12.47
C PHE A 16 -4.79 39.08 -13.48
N LYS A 17 -3.60 38.48 -13.55
CA LYS A 17 -2.46 38.84 -14.44
C LYS A 17 -2.31 40.34 -14.70
N THR A 18 -3.03 40.89 -15.69
CA THR A 18 -3.03 42.31 -16.09
C THR A 18 -4.17 43.18 -15.52
N LYS A 19 -5.25 42.59 -15.01
CA LYS A 19 -6.47 43.23 -14.48
C LYS A 19 -6.50 43.42 -12.96
N GLY A 20 -5.43 43.06 -12.24
CA GLY A 20 -5.43 43.10 -10.78
C GLY A 20 -5.73 44.49 -10.20
N LYS A 21 -5.27 45.55 -10.88
CA LYS A 21 -5.60 46.93 -10.50
C LYS A 21 -7.10 47.23 -10.65
N SER A 22 -7.71 46.78 -11.75
CA SER A 22 -9.15 46.95 -12.00
C SER A 22 -10.00 46.27 -10.94
N PHE A 23 -9.62 45.09 -10.46
CA PHE A 23 -10.28 44.42 -9.33
C PHE A 23 -10.25 45.28 -8.06
N LEU A 24 -9.07 45.84 -7.72
CA LEU A 24 -8.92 46.67 -6.52
C LEU A 24 -9.68 47.99 -6.62
N ASP A 25 -9.68 48.62 -7.80
CA ASP A 25 -10.42 49.86 -8.06
C ASP A 25 -11.94 49.60 -7.95
N TYR A 26 -12.42 48.47 -8.48
CA TYR A 26 -13.82 48.05 -8.38
C TYR A 26 -14.25 47.75 -6.94
N LEU A 27 -13.41 47.01 -6.18
CA LEU A 27 -13.63 46.76 -4.76
C LEU A 27 -13.75 48.06 -3.97
N GLU A 28 -12.84 49.01 -4.20
CA GLU A 28 -12.81 50.31 -3.53
C GLU A 28 -14.05 51.15 -3.85
N ASP A 29 -14.51 51.17 -5.11
CA ASP A 29 -15.76 51.83 -5.50
C ASP A 29 -16.99 51.22 -4.80
N TYR A 30 -17.12 49.90 -4.82
CA TYR A 30 -18.26 49.19 -4.22
C TYR A 30 -18.35 49.44 -2.70
N LEU A 31 -17.22 49.43 -2.01
CA LEU A 31 -17.14 49.73 -0.58
C LEU A 31 -17.45 51.20 -0.30
N SER A 32 -16.95 52.13 -1.11
CA SER A 32 -17.18 53.57 -0.93
C SER A 32 -18.65 53.96 -1.12
N LYS A 33 -19.41 53.20 -1.91
CA LYS A 33 -20.87 53.38 -2.06
C LYS A 33 -21.65 52.96 -0.81
N THR A 34 -21.07 52.09 0.02
CA THR A 34 -21.75 51.46 1.17
C THR A 34 -21.25 51.99 2.52
N PHE A 35 -19.96 52.32 2.59
CA PHE A 35 -19.24 52.69 3.81
C PHE A 35 -18.51 54.02 3.63
N GLU A 36 -18.37 54.77 4.71
CA GLU A 36 -17.66 56.04 4.68
C GLU A 36 -16.16 55.78 4.57
N LYS A 37 -15.55 56.20 3.46
CA LYS A 37 -14.13 56.06 3.22
C LYS A 37 -13.33 57.01 4.11
N LYS A 38 -12.39 56.48 4.89
CA LYS A 38 -11.44 57.27 5.69
C LYS A 38 -10.11 57.43 4.97
N GLU A 39 -9.57 56.32 4.46
CA GLU A 39 -8.32 56.27 3.70
C GLU A 39 -8.40 55.18 2.61
N LYS A 40 -7.35 55.03 1.82
CA LYS A 40 -7.26 53.92 0.86
C LYS A 40 -7.34 52.59 1.60
N TYR A 41 -8.30 51.75 1.23
CA TYR A 41 -8.59 50.47 1.88
C TYR A 41 -8.97 50.55 3.38
N LEU A 42 -9.45 51.70 3.84
CA LEU A 42 -9.93 51.88 5.21
C LEU A 42 -11.29 52.60 5.22
N PHE A 43 -12.29 51.94 5.80
CA PHE A 43 -13.68 52.38 5.78
C PHE A 43 -14.29 52.36 7.18
N GLU A 44 -15.20 53.27 7.46
CA GLU A 44 -16.02 53.25 8.67
C GLU A 44 -17.33 52.48 8.41
N VAL A 45 -17.55 51.45 9.21
CA VAL A 45 -18.71 50.56 9.14
C VAL A 45 -19.64 50.86 10.33
N LYS A 46 -20.85 51.34 9.99
CA LYS A 46 -21.98 51.46 10.93
C LYS A 46 -22.58 50.08 11.20
N LYS A 47 -23.14 49.89 12.40
CA LYS A 47 -23.68 48.59 12.86
C LYS A 47 -24.75 48.04 11.91
N GLU A 48 -25.67 48.88 11.47
CA GLU A 48 -26.75 48.48 10.54
C GLU A 48 -26.24 47.97 9.19
N ASN A 49 -25.08 48.45 8.74
CA ASN A 49 -24.54 48.13 7.42
C ASN A 49 -23.54 46.97 7.45
N LEU A 50 -23.29 46.35 8.60
CA LEU A 50 -22.31 45.26 8.71
C LEU A 50 -22.64 44.08 7.77
N ILE A 51 -23.92 43.74 7.63
CA ILE A 51 -24.34 42.66 6.73
C ILE A 51 -24.00 42.94 5.26
N LYS A 52 -23.89 44.21 4.86
CA LYS A 52 -23.56 44.58 3.48
C LYS A 52 -22.18 44.08 3.05
N ILE A 53 -21.28 43.77 3.99
CA ILE A 53 -20.02 43.09 3.66
C ILE A 53 -20.30 41.76 2.94
N ASN A 54 -21.27 40.96 3.39
CA ASN A 54 -21.63 39.70 2.74
C ASN A 54 -22.12 39.92 1.29
N ASP A 55 -23.00 40.91 1.09
CA ASP A 55 -23.55 41.25 -0.23
C ASP A 55 -22.44 41.69 -1.19
N ILE A 56 -21.48 42.48 -0.70
CA ILE A 56 -20.32 42.95 -1.45
C ILE A 56 -19.43 41.77 -1.85
N LEU A 57 -19.09 40.88 -0.91
CA LEU A 57 -18.27 39.71 -1.20
C LEU A 57 -18.93 38.77 -2.21
N HIS A 58 -20.24 38.56 -2.08
CA HIS A 58 -21.01 37.78 -3.05
C HIS A 58 -20.95 38.41 -4.44
N SER A 59 -21.23 39.72 -4.53
CA SER A 59 -21.19 40.46 -5.80
C SER A 59 -19.81 40.42 -6.45
N LEU A 60 -18.74 40.48 -5.66
CA LEU A 60 -17.37 40.38 -6.18
C LEU A 60 -17.07 38.99 -6.73
N LYS A 61 -17.49 37.93 -6.02
CA LYS A 61 -17.33 36.55 -6.50
C LYS A 61 -18.09 36.31 -7.81
N GLU A 62 -19.32 36.83 -7.93
CA GLU A 62 -20.10 36.69 -9.15
C GLU A 62 -19.48 37.44 -10.33
N ASN A 63 -19.14 38.72 -10.12
CA ASN A 63 -18.62 39.60 -11.18
C ASN A 63 -17.24 39.17 -11.70
N PHE A 64 -16.42 38.53 -10.86
CA PHE A 64 -15.08 38.07 -11.22
C PHE A 64 -14.95 36.53 -11.23
N SER A 65 -16.08 35.82 -11.34
CA SER A 65 -16.13 34.35 -11.32
C SER A 65 -15.24 33.70 -12.36
N THR A 66 -15.13 34.29 -13.56
CA THR A 66 -14.26 33.79 -14.64
C THR A 66 -12.77 33.94 -14.35
N ASP A 67 -12.37 35.00 -13.64
CA ASP A 67 -10.96 35.25 -13.32
C ASP A 67 -10.53 34.42 -12.09
N ILE A 68 -11.38 34.39 -11.06
CA ILE A 68 -11.09 33.76 -9.77
C ILE A 68 -11.28 32.23 -9.82
N GLY A 69 -12.26 31.73 -10.58
CA GLY A 69 -12.65 30.32 -10.55
C GLY A 69 -13.05 29.89 -9.14
N GLU A 70 -12.41 28.84 -8.63
CA GLU A 70 -12.65 28.29 -7.29
C GLU A 70 -11.83 29.00 -6.18
N ALA A 71 -10.95 29.94 -6.53
CA ALA A 71 -10.06 30.59 -5.57
C ALA A 71 -10.80 31.57 -4.62
N PRO A 72 -10.23 31.88 -3.44
CA PRO A 72 -10.73 32.97 -2.62
C PRO A 72 -10.43 34.34 -3.24
N LEU A 73 -11.17 35.37 -2.80
CA LEU A 73 -10.87 36.75 -3.16
C LEU A 73 -9.45 37.12 -2.69
N PRO A 74 -8.64 37.83 -3.50
CA PRO A 74 -7.22 38.10 -3.22
C PRO A 74 -7.01 39.24 -2.21
N VAL A 75 -7.86 39.31 -1.19
CA VAL A 75 -7.91 40.36 -0.17
C VAL A 75 -8.29 39.77 1.17
N ILE A 76 -7.78 40.35 2.25
CA ILE A 76 -8.16 40.02 3.63
C ILE A 76 -8.90 41.21 4.22
N PHE A 77 -9.99 40.95 4.93
CA PHE A 77 -10.81 41.96 5.59
C PHE A 77 -10.57 41.94 7.10
N PHE A 78 -10.35 43.12 7.69
CA PHE A 78 -10.07 43.27 9.12
C PHE A 78 -11.06 44.26 9.76
N LEU A 79 -11.80 43.82 10.78
CA LEU A 79 -12.71 44.65 11.56
C LEU A 79 -12.15 44.96 12.95
N PHE A 80 -12.07 46.24 13.32
CA PHE A 80 -11.51 46.68 14.61
C PHE A 80 -12.05 48.05 15.05
N LYS A 81 -11.68 48.48 16.27
CA LYS A 81 -12.02 49.82 16.80
C LYS A 81 -10.89 50.84 16.70
N LYS A 82 -9.68 50.47 17.16
CA LYS A 82 -8.52 51.37 17.21
C LYS A 82 -7.39 50.82 16.35
N ASN A 83 -6.75 49.74 16.81
CA ASN A 83 -5.72 49.01 16.08
C ASN A 83 -6.14 47.56 15.96
N PHE A 84 -5.87 46.96 14.80
CA PHE A 84 -5.92 45.52 14.67
C PHE A 84 -4.59 44.97 15.19
N PRO A 85 -4.58 44.12 16.24
CA PRO A 85 -3.36 43.46 16.66
C PRO A 85 -2.93 42.50 15.55
N PHE A 86 -1.97 42.89 14.73
CA PHE A 86 -1.25 41.94 13.88
C PHE A 86 -0.36 41.15 14.82
N SER A 87 -0.88 40.05 15.37
CA SER A 87 -0.04 39.12 16.11
C SER A 87 0.99 38.55 15.14
N GLU A 88 2.27 38.68 15.47
CA GLU A 88 3.33 38.02 14.72
C GLU A 88 3.09 36.51 14.74
N GLY A 89 3.23 35.87 13.57
CA GLY A 89 3.06 34.42 13.42
C GLY A 89 1.66 33.92 13.05
N ILE A 90 0.61 34.76 13.06
CA ILE A 90 -0.71 34.32 12.58
C ILE A 90 -0.79 34.40 11.05
N LEU A 91 -1.14 33.26 10.43
CA LEU A 91 -1.47 33.21 9.00
C LEU A 91 -2.93 33.58 8.76
N PHE A 92 -3.16 34.67 8.05
CA PHE A 92 -4.50 35.12 7.67
C PHE A 92 -4.83 34.70 6.25
N ARG A 93 -5.97 34.04 6.06
CA ARG A 93 -6.41 33.48 4.79
C ARG A 93 -7.05 34.55 3.89
N PRO A 94 -6.71 34.59 2.59
CA PRO A 94 -7.44 35.37 1.60
C PRO A 94 -8.95 35.09 1.59
N GLY A 95 -9.74 36.11 1.28
CA GLY A 95 -11.20 36.04 1.17
C GLY A 95 -11.94 35.95 2.51
N LYS A 96 -11.24 36.02 3.64
CA LYS A 96 -11.82 35.94 4.99
C LYS A 96 -11.95 37.29 5.68
N ILE A 97 -12.83 37.32 6.68
CA ILE A 97 -13.06 38.48 7.55
C ILE A 97 -12.58 38.14 8.94
N TYR A 98 -11.54 38.83 9.39
CA TYR A 98 -11.00 38.72 10.74
C TYR A 98 -11.41 39.94 11.57
N PHE A 99 -11.59 39.75 12.86
CA PHE A 99 -11.96 40.83 13.77
C PHE A 99 -11.29 40.67 15.13
N SER A 100 -11.03 41.81 15.80
CA SER A 100 -10.49 41.78 17.16
C SER A 100 -11.58 41.42 18.17
N LYS A 101 -11.23 40.70 19.23
CA LYS A 101 -12.19 40.27 20.27
C LYS A 101 -13.00 41.42 20.86
N GLU A 102 -12.43 42.62 20.92
CA GLU A 102 -13.07 43.86 21.39
C GLU A 102 -14.35 44.24 20.62
N VAL A 103 -14.45 43.87 19.32
CA VAL A 103 -15.63 44.17 18.48
C VAL A 103 -16.65 43.05 18.44
N ARG A 104 -16.36 41.87 19.04
CA ARG A 104 -17.25 40.70 19.02
C ARG A 104 -18.68 41.01 19.46
N ASN A 105 -18.85 41.72 20.57
CA ASN A 105 -20.18 42.04 21.10
C ASN A 105 -20.97 42.97 20.18
N GLU A 106 -20.29 43.90 19.49
CA GLU A 106 -20.92 44.80 18.53
C GLU A 106 -21.33 44.08 17.26
N ILE A 107 -20.48 43.19 16.75
CA ILE A 107 -20.77 42.33 15.60
C ILE A 107 -21.94 41.41 15.93
N SER A 108 -21.91 40.74 17.08
CA SER A 108 -22.99 39.84 17.52
C SER A 108 -24.34 40.57 17.62
N LYS A 109 -24.36 41.76 18.24
CA LYS A 109 -25.57 42.56 18.34
C LYS A 109 -26.07 42.99 16.95
N ALA A 110 -25.18 43.50 16.10
CA ALA A 110 -25.52 43.93 14.74
C ALA A 110 -26.08 42.80 13.86
N LEU A 111 -25.61 41.56 14.03
CA LEU A 111 -26.06 40.41 13.25
C LEU A 111 -27.28 39.71 13.85
N SER A 112 -27.52 39.84 15.17
CA SER A 112 -28.67 39.23 15.86
C SER A 112 -30.04 39.72 15.35
N GLU A 113 -30.08 40.93 14.80
CA GLU A 113 -31.28 41.54 14.22
C GLU A 113 -31.55 41.08 12.78
N VAL A 114 -30.68 40.25 12.20
CA VAL A 114 -30.68 39.92 10.78
C VAL A 114 -30.86 38.42 10.53
N LYS A 115 -31.68 38.07 9.52
CA LYS A 115 -31.91 36.69 9.08
C LYS A 115 -30.77 36.16 8.19
N LEU A 116 -29.53 36.22 8.66
CA LEU A 116 -28.37 35.65 7.95
C LEU A 116 -27.64 34.67 8.87
N PHE A 117 -27.28 33.50 8.34
CA PHE A 117 -26.41 32.58 9.07
C PHE A 117 -25.01 33.19 9.22
N TYR A 118 -24.47 33.16 10.43
CA TYR A 118 -23.07 33.54 10.69
C TYR A 118 -22.49 32.66 11.79
N LYS A 119 -21.15 32.51 11.78
CA LYS A 119 -20.40 31.81 12.82
C LYS A 119 -19.14 32.59 13.16
N PHE A 120 -18.77 32.57 14.44
CA PHE A 120 -17.45 33.03 14.88
C PHE A 120 -16.54 31.82 15.05
N LEU A 121 -15.35 31.87 14.47
CA LEU A 121 -14.30 30.89 14.65
C LEU A 121 -13.12 31.55 15.37
N LYS A 122 -12.68 30.98 16.49
CA LYS A 122 -11.54 31.50 17.25
C LYS A 122 -10.25 31.18 16.48
N ILE A 123 -9.43 32.19 16.20
CA ILE A 123 -8.12 32.03 15.55
C ILE A 123 -6.99 32.15 16.56
N SER A 124 -7.04 33.15 17.43
CA SER A 124 -6.11 33.35 18.54
C SER A 124 -6.84 33.87 19.77
N GLU A 125 -6.12 34.24 20.83
CA GLU A 125 -6.72 34.85 22.02
C GLU A 125 -7.40 36.19 21.72
N GLU A 126 -6.84 36.95 20.77
CA GLU A 126 -7.24 38.32 20.45
C GLU A 126 -7.96 38.46 19.09
N THR A 127 -7.92 37.42 18.25
CA THR A 127 -8.47 37.44 16.89
C THR A 127 -9.46 36.31 16.64
N GLU A 128 -10.59 36.66 16.02
CA GLU A 128 -11.62 35.72 15.57
C GLU A 128 -11.94 35.93 14.08
N GLU A 129 -12.38 34.89 13.40
CA GLU A 129 -12.90 34.93 12.03
C GLU A 129 -14.43 35.00 12.05
N LEU A 130 -14.99 35.91 11.25
CA LEU A 130 -16.41 36.00 10.95
C LEU A 130 -16.71 35.23 9.67
N ILE A 131 -17.44 34.12 9.81
CA ILE A 131 -17.88 33.28 8.70
C ILE A 131 -19.27 33.72 8.27
N PHE A 132 -19.36 34.22 7.04
CA PHE A 132 -20.59 34.50 6.30
C PHE A 132 -20.79 33.47 5.18
N PRO A 133 -22.00 33.31 4.63
CA PRO A 133 -22.23 32.43 3.49
C PRO A 133 -21.31 32.75 2.31
N SER A 134 -21.04 34.03 2.05
CA SER A 134 -20.10 34.46 1.01
C SER A 134 -18.63 34.12 1.29
N THR A 135 -18.24 33.82 2.54
CA THR A 135 -16.86 33.43 2.90
C THR A 135 -16.70 31.92 3.14
N VAL A 136 -17.78 31.14 3.06
CA VAL A 136 -17.71 29.67 3.10
C VAL A 136 -16.94 29.16 1.88
N GLU A 137 -16.03 28.23 2.14
CA GLU A 137 -15.26 27.55 1.11
C GLU A 137 -16.03 26.36 0.54
N PRO A 138 -15.81 26.03 -0.74
CA PRO A 138 -16.23 24.74 -1.27
C PRO A 138 -15.56 23.60 -0.50
N ASN A 139 -16.22 22.44 -0.49
CA ASN A 139 -15.72 21.25 0.20
C ASN A 139 -14.66 20.54 -0.65
N PHE A 140 -13.45 21.07 -0.65
CA PHE A 140 -12.25 20.50 -1.27
C PHE A 140 -11.49 19.60 -0.29
N LEU A 141 -10.77 18.60 -0.81
CA LEU A 141 -9.78 17.83 -0.07
C LEU A 141 -8.76 18.77 0.57
N PHE A 142 -8.10 19.65 -0.22
CA PHE A 142 -7.08 20.57 0.29
C PHE A 142 -7.55 22.03 0.24
N ASN A 143 -8.51 22.36 1.12
CA ASN A 143 -9.21 23.65 1.08
C ASN A 143 -8.40 24.89 1.53
N PHE A 144 -7.11 24.78 1.85
CA PHE A 144 -6.29 25.89 2.40
C PHE A 144 -5.02 26.18 1.60
N LYS A 145 -4.98 25.92 0.29
CA LYS A 145 -3.84 26.28 -0.57
C LYS A 145 -3.59 27.80 -0.69
N ASP A 146 -4.59 28.61 -0.43
CA ASP A 146 -4.51 30.08 -0.42
C ASP A 146 -3.52 30.64 0.59
N ILE A 147 -3.24 29.91 1.66
CA ILE A 147 -2.26 30.33 2.67
C ILE A 147 -0.87 30.49 2.08
N PHE A 148 -0.54 29.78 1.00
CA PHE A 148 0.80 29.78 0.44
C PHE A 148 1.19 31.13 -0.15
N PHE A 149 0.23 32.03 -0.37
CA PHE A 149 0.43 33.36 -0.96
C PHE A 149 0.61 34.49 0.07
N VAL A 150 0.70 34.19 1.37
CA VAL A 150 0.84 35.16 2.46
C VAL A 150 1.94 34.74 3.44
N PRO A 151 2.68 35.64 4.13
CA PRO A 151 2.46 37.08 4.19
C PRO A 151 3.41 37.91 3.32
N LEU A 152 4.45 37.33 2.72
CA LEU A 152 5.46 38.05 1.94
C LEU A 152 5.01 38.31 0.50
N ASP A 153 5.70 39.24 -0.18
CA ASP A 153 5.45 39.59 -1.58
C ASP A 153 6.29 38.75 -2.57
N LYS A 154 7.33 38.06 -2.09
CA LYS A 154 8.22 37.20 -2.90
C LYS A 154 8.17 35.74 -2.43
N PRO A 155 8.17 34.77 -3.36
CA PRO A 155 8.21 33.35 -2.99
C PRO A 155 9.64 32.93 -2.64
N CYS A 156 9.77 31.97 -1.71
CA CYS A 156 11.01 31.27 -1.45
C CYS A 156 11.51 30.52 -2.70
N PHE A 157 12.81 30.56 -2.96
CA PHE A 157 13.42 29.80 -4.06
C PHE A 157 13.22 28.29 -3.93
N PHE A 158 13.36 27.72 -2.73
CA PHE A 158 13.35 26.27 -2.53
C PHE A 158 11.95 25.67 -2.48
N CYS A 159 11.02 26.28 -1.75
CA CYS A 159 9.68 25.74 -1.53
C CYS A 159 8.56 26.59 -2.15
N LYS A 160 8.86 27.64 -2.92
CA LYS A 160 7.88 28.53 -3.57
C LYS A 160 6.78 29.12 -2.66
N SER A 161 6.94 29.05 -1.35
CA SER A 161 6.03 29.62 -0.36
C SER A 161 6.32 31.10 -0.16
N TYR A 162 5.29 31.89 0.12
CA TYR A 162 5.42 33.30 0.50
C TYR A 162 5.53 33.50 2.01
N TRP A 163 5.89 32.46 2.77
CA TRP A 163 5.90 32.46 4.24
C TRP A 163 7.18 33.02 4.85
N HIS A 164 8.29 32.79 4.15
CA HIS A 164 9.63 33.05 4.64
C HIS A 164 10.54 33.37 3.46
N GLU A 165 11.67 33.99 3.75
CA GLU A 165 12.72 34.23 2.76
C GLU A 165 13.44 32.92 2.37
N SER A 166 14.20 32.96 1.28
CA SER A 166 14.88 31.77 0.74
C SER A 166 15.92 31.20 1.72
N GLU A 167 16.71 32.07 2.35
CA GLU A 167 17.70 31.70 3.37
C GLU A 167 17.12 31.03 4.61
N ASN A 168 15.85 31.33 4.93
CA ASN A 168 15.16 30.87 6.13
C ASN A 168 14.18 29.71 5.84
N CYS A 169 14.32 29.05 4.69
CA CYS A 169 13.43 27.96 4.32
C CYS A 169 13.49 26.78 5.30
N PRO A 170 12.36 26.34 5.90
CA PRO A 170 12.32 25.19 6.78
C PRO A 170 12.88 23.91 6.14
N GLY A 171 12.69 23.75 4.82
CA GLY A 171 13.22 22.62 4.07
C GLY A 171 14.76 22.52 4.08
N LEU A 172 15.49 23.61 4.32
CA LEU A 172 16.95 23.61 4.45
C LEU A 172 17.44 22.85 5.69
N LYS A 173 16.56 22.55 6.66
CA LYS A 173 16.89 21.76 7.85
C LYS A 173 16.71 20.24 7.62
N ILE A 174 16.17 19.84 6.47
CA ILE A 174 15.84 18.44 6.16
C ILE A 174 17.06 17.76 5.55
N LEU A 175 17.51 16.68 6.19
CA LEU A 175 18.75 15.97 5.84
C LEU A 175 18.57 14.94 4.71
N ASP A 176 17.35 14.44 4.49
CA ASP A 176 17.01 13.46 3.44
C ASP A 176 15.68 13.83 2.74
N PRO A 177 15.66 14.91 1.94
CA PRO A 177 14.44 15.39 1.31
C PRO A 177 13.87 14.41 0.28
N LEU A 178 14.71 13.61 -0.40
CA LEU A 178 14.23 12.59 -1.34
C LEU A 178 13.59 11.41 -0.59
N GLY A 179 14.22 10.92 0.48
CA GLY A 179 13.65 9.85 1.30
C GLY A 179 12.33 10.26 1.95
N ASP A 180 12.24 11.47 2.47
CA ASP A 180 11.01 12.01 3.04
C ASP A 180 9.93 12.23 1.98
N PHE A 181 10.29 12.67 0.77
CA PHE A 181 9.35 12.74 -0.35
C PHE A 181 8.87 11.35 -0.78
N LYS A 182 9.72 10.32 -0.77
CA LYS A 182 9.27 8.94 -1.02
C LYS A 182 8.29 8.44 0.05
N LYS A 183 8.48 8.82 1.32
CA LYS A 183 7.53 8.50 2.40
C LYS A 183 6.18 9.16 2.16
N LEU A 184 6.14 10.39 1.64
CA LEU A 184 4.90 11.08 1.28
C LEU A 184 4.04 10.24 0.32
N LEU A 185 4.66 9.54 -0.65
CA LEU A 185 3.96 8.70 -1.63
C LEU A 185 3.20 7.51 -1.00
N ASN A 186 3.45 7.20 0.28
CA ASN A 186 2.74 6.16 1.02
C ASN A 186 1.44 6.63 1.66
N TYR A 187 1.21 7.94 1.78
CA TYR A 187 0.01 8.53 2.37
C TYR A 187 -1.03 8.83 1.30
N SER A 188 -2.31 8.63 1.62
CA SER A 188 -3.39 9.08 0.74
C SER A 188 -3.47 10.60 0.69
N LEU A 189 -4.03 11.17 -0.39
CA LEU A 189 -4.23 12.62 -0.49
C LEU A 189 -5.12 13.15 0.65
N GLY A 190 -6.11 12.36 1.07
CA GLY A 190 -6.99 12.68 2.19
C GLY A 190 -6.25 12.76 3.53
N ASP A 191 -5.33 11.84 3.79
CA ASP A 191 -4.51 11.89 5.01
C ASP A 191 -3.58 13.11 5.01
N ILE A 192 -2.96 13.40 3.87
CA ILE A 192 -2.10 14.58 3.72
C ILE A 192 -2.91 15.86 3.98
N ALA A 193 -4.07 16.00 3.33
CA ALA A 193 -4.95 17.14 3.53
C ALA A 193 -5.40 17.29 4.99
N LYS A 194 -5.87 16.20 5.60
CA LYS A 194 -6.35 16.20 6.98
C LYS A 194 -5.25 16.63 7.94
N ASN A 195 -4.07 16.05 7.84
CA ASN A 195 -2.97 16.36 8.74
C ASN A 195 -2.46 17.79 8.52
N LEU A 196 -2.34 18.26 7.28
CA LEU A 196 -2.00 19.65 6.98
C LEU A 196 -3.04 20.61 7.58
N LYS A 197 -4.33 20.24 7.57
CA LYS A 197 -5.42 21.05 8.12
C LYS A 197 -5.32 21.13 9.64
N GLU A 198 -5.15 19.99 10.29
CA GLU A 198 -4.99 19.91 11.75
C GLU A 198 -3.78 20.71 12.21
N SER A 199 -2.64 20.62 11.50
CA SER A 199 -1.45 21.41 11.80
C SER A 199 -1.62 22.91 11.53
N TYR A 200 -2.45 23.31 10.55
CA TYR A 200 -2.82 24.72 10.34
C TYR A 200 -3.70 25.24 11.48
N GLU A 201 -4.74 24.50 11.84
CA GLU A 201 -5.70 24.89 12.89
C GLU A 201 -5.03 24.98 14.27
N SER A 202 -4.04 24.13 14.55
CA SER A 202 -3.22 24.18 15.76
C SER A 202 -2.15 25.28 15.74
N GLN A 203 -1.94 25.93 14.58
CA GLN A 203 -0.82 26.86 14.31
C GLN A 203 0.57 26.23 14.54
N GLN A 204 0.68 24.90 14.51
CA GLN A 204 1.94 24.16 14.66
C GLN A 204 2.53 23.82 13.29
N LEU A 205 2.93 24.86 12.56
CA LEU A 205 3.43 24.76 11.18
C LEU A 205 4.77 24.00 11.03
N THR A 206 5.39 23.59 12.14
CA THR A 206 6.67 22.87 12.19
C THR A 206 6.51 21.35 12.33
N GLU A 207 5.29 20.82 12.34
CA GLU A 207 5.04 19.37 12.40
C GLU A 207 5.41 18.63 11.10
N ASN A 208 5.58 17.31 11.21
CA ASN A 208 6.09 16.43 10.15
C ASN A 208 5.37 16.54 8.80
N PHE A 209 4.09 16.91 8.75
CA PHE A 209 3.34 16.99 7.49
C PHE A 209 3.59 18.27 6.69
N TRP A 210 3.88 19.41 7.34
CA TRP A 210 4.29 20.63 6.63
C TRP A 210 5.63 20.45 5.94
N ASN A 211 6.51 19.61 6.50
CA ASN A 211 7.76 19.24 5.86
C ASN A 211 7.53 18.65 4.47
N PHE A 212 6.44 17.90 4.24
CA PHE A 212 6.11 17.37 2.92
C PHE A 212 5.87 18.45 1.87
N PHE A 213 5.21 19.54 2.25
CA PHE A 213 5.07 20.69 1.37
C PHE A 213 6.42 21.37 1.11
N TYR A 214 7.23 21.57 2.16
CA TYR A 214 8.54 22.21 2.02
C TYR A 214 9.48 21.41 1.11
N ILE A 215 9.44 20.08 1.16
CA ILE A 215 10.30 19.20 0.34
C ILE A 215 9.72 18.87 -1.04
N ARG A 216 8.58 19.42 -1.47
CA ARG A 216 8.00 19.04 -2.77
C ARG A 216 8.96 19.30 -3.94
N HIS A 217 9.85 20.28 -3.82
CA HIS A 217 10.97 20.48 -4.72
C HIS A 217 12.28 19.93 -4.12
N PHE A 218 12.26 18.67 -3.68
CA PHE A 218 13.37 18.01 -2.96
C PHE A 218 14.72 18.14 -3.66
N TYR A 219 14.70 18.24 -5.00
CA TYR A 219 15.86 18.37 -5.87
C TYR A 219 16.55 19.74 -5.81
N LEU A 220 15.99 20.73 -5.12
CA LEU A 220 16.59 22.06 -4.99
C LEU A 220 17.43 22.23 -3.72
N PHE A 221 17.29 21.32 -2.75
CA PHE A 221 17.92 21.47 -1.45
C PHE A 221 19.40 21.06 -1.46
N PRO A 222 20.26 21.71 -0.65
CA PRO A 222 21.66 21.32 -0.53
C PRO A 222 21.85 19.85 -0.16
N SER A 223 20.97 19.28 0.68
CA SER A 223 20.99 17.87 1.07
C SER A 223 20.84 16.92 -0.13
N PHE A 224 20.13 17.33 -1.19
CA PHE A 224 20.01 16.54 -2.41
C PHE A 224 21.35 16.40 -3.16
N LEU A 225 22.29 17.34 -2.98
CA LEU A 225 23.60 17.29 -3.60
C LEU A 225 24.43 16.07 -3.18
N LYS A 226 24.06 15.36 -2.11
CA LYS A 226 24.63 14.05 -1.80
C LYS A 226 24.54 13.11 -3.00
N ILE A 227 23.44 13.12 -3.76
CA ILE A 227 23.29 12.26 -4.92
C ILE A 227 24.35 12.55 -6.01
N PRO A 228 24.43 13.77 -6.60
CA PRO A 228 25.46 14.06 -7.59
C PRO A 228 26.89 14.00 -7.02
N PHE A 229 27.12 14.22 -5.73
CA PHE A 229 28.46 14.13 -5.16
C PHE A 229 28.94 12.69 -4.99
N TYR A 230 28.10 11.82 -4.46
CA TYR A 230 28.48 10.46 -4.07
C TYR A 230 28.19 9.42 -5.17
N LEU A 231 27.13 9.61 -5.98
CA LEU A 231 26.54 8.59 -6.84
C LEU A 231 26.60 8.91 -8.34
N HIS A 232 27.26 10.00 -8.76
CA HIS A 232 27.32 10.39 -10.17
C HIS A 232 27.98 9.35 -11.09
N GLU A 233 28.81 8.45 -10.56
CA GLU A 233 29.41 7.36 -11.35
C GLU A 233 28.47 6.15 -11.47
N GLU A 234 27.55 6.00 -10.52
CA GLU A 234 26.63 4.85 -10.42
C GLU A 234 25.29 5.12 -11.11
N ILE A 235 24.92 6.41 -11.22
CA ILE A 235 23.62 6.85 -11.71
C ILE A 235 23.78 7.61 -13.02
N ASN A 236 23.14 7.07 -14.06
CA ASN A 236 23.07 7.69 -15.38
C ASN A 236 21.68 8.27 -15.71
N ASN A 237 20.68 8.05 -14.85
CA ASN A 237 19.34 8.59 -15.05
C ASN A 237 18.54 8.79 -13.75
N TRP A 238 17.57 9.70 -13.78
CA TRP A 238 16.64 10.03 -12.70
C TRP A 238 15.77 8.85 -12.28
N ALA A 239 15.38 7.97 -13.21
CA ALA A 239 14.61 6.77 -12.89
C ALA A 239 15.30 5.86 -11.87
N SER A 240 16.64 5.88 -11.82
CA SER A 240 17.42 5.09 -10.88
C SER A 240 17.27 5.56 -9.43
N LEU A 241 16.93 6.84 -9.22
CA LEU A 241 16.73 7.41 -7.88
C LEU A 241 15.56 6.80 -7.13
N TRP A 242 14.63 6.13 -7.81
CA TRP A 242 13.47 5.50 -7.18
C TRP A 242 13.80 4.15 -6.53
N LYS A 243 14.96 3.58 -6.83
CA LYS A 243 15.45 2.35 -6.19
C LYS A 243 16.01 2.67 -4.79
N PRO A 244 16.09 1.67 -3.88
CA PRO A 244 16.83 1.82 -2.64
C PRO A 244 18.31 2.01 -2.98
N ILE A 245 18.86 3.18 -2.64
CA ILE A 245 20.28 3.49 -2.85
C ILE A 245 20.89 3.82 -1.48
N GLN A 246 22.01 3.19 -1.16
CA GLN A 246 22.81 3.57 0.01
C GLN A 246 23.83 4.61 -0.43
N ILE A 247 23.80 5.78 0.20
CA ILE A 247 24.79 6.82 -0.06
C ILE A 247 26.08 6.40 0.68
N PRO A 248 27.19 6.18 -0.03
CA PRO A 248 28.45 5.81 0.61
C PRO A 248 28.98 6.97 1.47
N LEU A 249 29.58 6.63 2.61
CA LEU A 249 30.34 7.61 3.40
C LEU A 249 31.71 7.80 2.74
N LYS A 250 31.93 8.94 2.07
CA LYS A 250 33.25 9.34 1.56
C LYS A 250 33.76 10.54 2.35
N GLY A 251 35.05 10.52 2.70
CA GLY A 251 35.74 11.63 3.37
C GLY A 251 36.54 12.49 2.40
N GLY A 252 36.99 13.67 2.84
CA GLY A 252 37.79 14.61 2.06
C GLY A 252 37.22 16.03 2.10
N GLU A 253 38.04 17.02 1.77
CA GLU A 253 37.68 18.45 1.85
C GLU A 253 36.43 18.80 1.04
N LEU A 254 36.26 18.21 -0.16
CA LEU A 254 35.05 18.37 -0.98
C LEU A 254 33.77 17.94 -0.25
N PHE A 255 33.81 16.81 0.45
CA PHE A 255 32.66 16.28 1.19
C PHE A 255 32.44 17.05 2.49
N LEU A 256 33.51 17.51 3.15
CA LEU A 256 33.40 18.42 4.30
C LEU A 256 32.78 19.77 3.91
N ALA A 257 33.10 20.28 2.72
CA ALA A 257 32.47 21.48 2.17
C ALA A 257 30.97 21.28 1.94
N LEU A 258 30.58 20.13 1.39
CA LEU A 258 29.17 19.76 1.24
C LEU A 258 28.45 19.63 2.59
N GLU A 259 29.05 18.96 3.57
CA GLU A 259 28.46 18.85 4.91
C GLU A 259 28.33 20.23 5.58
N ASP A 260 29.32 21.11 5.44
CA ASP A 260 29.21 22.49 5.92
C ASP A 260 28.05 23.24 5.25
N LEU A 261 27.85 23.05 3.94
CA LEU A 261 26.73 23.64 3.21
C LEU A 261 25.37 23.12 3.73
N ILE A 262 25.23 21.81 3.93
CA ILE A 262 24.00 21.16 4.43
C ILE A 262 23.67 21.64 5.85
N TYR A 263 24.68 21.78 6.71
CA TYR A 263 24.54 22.27 8.08
C TYR A 263 24.55 23.80 8.18
N GLN A 264 24.36 24.51 7.06
CA GLN A 264 24.20 25.98 6.99
C GLN A 264 25.41 26.77 7.49
N ARG A 265 26.60 26.17 7.44
CA ARG A 265 27.90 26.80 7.75
C ARG A 265 28.47 27.45 6.48
N TYR A 266 27.71 28.35 5.86
CA TYR A 266 27.94 28.84 4.49
C TYR A 266 29.33 29.42 4.26
N LYS A 267 29.85 30.24 5.17
CA LYS A 267 31.21 30.81 5.05
C LYS A 267 32.31 29.75 5.04
N SER A 268 32.14 28.69 5.83
CA SER A 268 33.08 27.56 5.90
C SER A 268 32.98 26.67 4.66
N ALA A 269 31.76 26.46 4.15
CA ALA A 269 31.55 25.77 2.90
C ALA A 269 32.20 26.52 1.72
N GLU A 270 31.97 27.84 1.63
CA GLU A 270 32.52 28.66 0.55
C GLU A 270 34.06 28.64 0.54
N SER A 271 34.70 28.80 1.71
CA SER A 271 36.16 28.79 1.80
C SER A 271 36.75 27.44 1.39
N LYS A 272 36.13 26.33 1.80
CA LYS A 272 36.57 24.97 1.42
C LYS A 272 36.37 24.69 -0.06
N PHE A 273 35.21 25.04 -0.64
CA PHE A 273 35.00 24.86 -2.07
C PHE A 273 36.01 25.66 -2.91
N LYS A 274 36.32 26.90 -2.52
CA LYS A 274 37.30 27.75 -3.23
C LYS A 274 38.75 27.30 -3.04
N ALA A 275 39.07 26.59 -1.96
CA ALA A 275 40.42 26.10 -1.70
C ALA A 275 40.79 24.86 -2.53
N LEU A 276 39.81 24.21 -3.17
CA LEU A 276 40.04 23.07 -4.05
C LEU A 276 40.47 23.57 -5.43
N GLU A 277 41.66 23.18 -5.87
CA GLU A 277 42.24 23.57 -7.17
C GLU A 277 41.83 22.63 -8.33
N GLU A 278 41.01 21.60 -8.06
CA GLU A 278 40.60 20.61 -9.05
C GLU A 278 39.46 21.12 -9.96
N GLU A 279 39.53 20.82 -11.26
CA GLU A 279 38.43 21.06 -12.22
C GLU A 279 37.33 20.01 -12.05
N ASP A 280 36.54 20.16 -10.98
CA ASP A 280 35.46 19.25 -10.64
C ASP A 280 34.10 19.96 -10.63
N PHE A 281 33.15 19.45 -11.43
CA PHE A 281 31.80 20.00 -11.51
C PHE A 281 31.11 20.10 -10.13
N ARG A 282 31.46 19.23 -9.17
CA ARG A 282 30.90 19.20 -7.82
C ARG A 282 31.21 20.47 -7.04
N ILE A 283 32.41 21.03 -7.21
CA ILE A 283 32.82 22.29 -6.56
C ILE A 283 31.91 23.42 -7.01
N TYR A 284 31.75 23.57 -8.33
CA TYR A 284 30.91 24.59 -8.92
C TYR A 284 29.43 24.40 -8.58
N LEU A 285 28.96 23.17 -8.46
CA LEU A 285 27.61 22.87 -8.00
C LEU A 285 27.37 23.34 -6.56
N GLY A 286 28.34 23.15 -5.65
CA GLY A 286 28.28 23.67 -4.28
C GLY A 286 28.29 25.20 -4.21
N LEU A 287 29.18 25.85 -4.98
CA LEU A 287 29.28 27.31 -5.07
C LEU A 287 28.04 27.97 -5.71
N MET A 288 27.41 27.29 -6.66
CA MET A 288 26.15 27.70 -7.28
C MET A 288 25.03 27.74 -6.23
N VAL A 289 24.90 26.71 -5.40
CA VAL A 289 23.88 26.69 -4.33
C VAL A 289 24.13 27.76 -3.27
N LEU A 290 25.40 28.01 -2.90
CA LEU A 290 25.74 29.14 -2.02
C LEU A 290 25.29 30.48 -2.62
N SER A 291 25.53 30.68 -3.91
CA SER A 291 25.15 31.92 -4.60
C SER A 291 23.62 32.07 -4.70
N ILE A 292 22.87 30.97 -4.82
CA ILE A 292 21.39 30.97 -4.73
C ILE A 292 20.92 31.42 -3.34
N ILE A 293 21.56 30.91 -2.27
CA ILE A 293 21.21 31.27 -0.89
C ILE A 293 21.47 32.76 -0.64
N GLU A 294 22.52 33.32 -1.23
CA GLU A 294 22.85 34.75 -1.21
C GLU A 294 21.99 35.61 -2.18
N GLU A 295 21.05 34.99 -2.90
CA GLU A 295 20.24 35.60 -3.97
C GLU A 295 21.06 36.23 -5.12
N ASP A 296 22.33 35.84 -5.29
CA ASP A 296 23.19 36.20 -6.43
C ASP A 296 23.02 35.20 -7.58
N PHE A 297 21.90 35.34 -8.29
CA PHE A 297 21.55 34.46 -9.41
C PHE A 297 22.51 34.55 -10.60
N GLN A 298 23.18 35.69 -10.81
CA GLN A 298 24.14 35.83 -11.91
C GLN A 298 25.38 34.97 -11.65
N LYS A 299 25.92 35.04 -10.44
CA LYS A 299 27.04 34.21 -10.01
C LYS A 299 26.66 32.73 -9.93
N ALA A 300 25.43 32.42 -9.50
CA ALA A 300 24.89 31.06 -9.55
C ALA A 300 24.89 30.49 -10.98
N LEU A 301 24.42 31.26 -11.96
CA LEU A 301 24.43 30.86 -13.38
C LEU A 301 25.87 30.68 -13.91
N TYR A 302 26.80 31.56 -13.55
CA TYR A 302 28.21 31.41 -13.93
C TYR A 302 28.81 30.08 -13.47
N TYR A 303 28.61 29.71 -12.21
CA TYR A 303 29.08 28.42 -11.69
C TYR A 303 28.35 27.24 -12.33
N LEU A 304 27.06 27.38 -12.62
CA LEU A 304 26.28 26.35 -13.29
C LEU A 304 26.81 26.06 -14.70
N GLU A 305 27.08 27.10 -15.50
CA GLU A 305 27.68 26.94 -16.84
C GLU A 305 29.05 26.26 -16.78
N THR A 306 29.85 26.63 -15.78
CA THR A 306 31.15 25.98 -15.55
C THR A 306 30.97 24.50 -15.25
N ALA A 307 30.04 24.14 -14.37
CA ALA A 307 29.72 22.74 -14.07
C ALA A 307 29.22 21.96 -15.30
N LEU A 308 28.40 22.59 -16.16
CA LEU A 308 27.91 21.99 -17.41
C LEU A 308 29.06 21.62 -18.35
N SER A 309 30.10 22.46 -18.42
CA SER A 309 31.27 22.22 -19.28
C SER A 309 32.16 21.06 -18.82
N LEU A 310 32.07 20.65 -17.55
CA LEU A 310 32.94 19.67 -16.90
C LEU A 310 32.34 18.27 -16.79
N THR A 311 31.08 18.07 -17.19
CA THR A 311 30.39 16.78 -17.06
C THR A 311 29.83 16.28 -18.39
N LYS A 312 29.85 14.96 -18.55
CA LYS A 312 29.23 14.26 -19.69
C LYS A 312 28.15 13.27 -19.24
N ASN A 313 27.94 13.16 -17.93
CA ASN A 313 26.96 12.22 -17.38
C ASN A 313 25.54 12.74 -17.70
N PRO A 314 24.65 11.94 -18.33
CA PRO A 314 23.31 12.37 -18.71
C PRO A 314 22.43 12.83 -17.53
N PHE A 315 22.52 12.15 -16.39
CA PHE A 315 21.81 12.54 -15.16
C PHE A 315 22.30 13.89 -14.64
N ILE A 316 23.61 14.13 -14.60
CA ILE A 316 24.17 15.40 -14.12
C ILE A 316 23.85 16.53 -15.10
N LEU A 317 23.98 16.31 -16.41
CA LEU A 317 23.58 17.28 -17.42
C LEU A 317 22.10 17.65 -17.29
N SER A 318 21.23 16.64 -17.15
CA SER A 318 19.80 16.84 -16.92
C SER A 318 19.53 17.66 -15.66
N TYR A 319 20.21 17.36 -14.54
CA TYR A 319 20.07 18.09 -13.29
C TYR A 319 20.54 19.55 -13.39
N LEU A 320 21.65 19.81 -14.07
CA LEU A 320 22.16 21.18 -14.28
C LEU A 320 21.23 22.00 -15.17
N TYR A 321 20.73 21.44 -16.27
CA TYR A 321 19.73 22.11 -17.12
C TYR A 321 18.42 22.35 -16.36
N LEU A 322 17.97 21.41 -15.54
CA LEU A 322 16.81 21.59 -14.66
C LEU A 322 16.99 22.79 -13.73
N LEU A 323 18.14 22.89 -13.06
CA LEU A 323 18.45 24.00 -12.15
C LEU A 323 18.54 25.34 -12.89
N LYS A 324 19.18 25.36 -14.06
CA LYS A 324 19.28 26.55 -14.91
C LYS A 324 17.90 27.03 -15.33
N GLY A 325 17.06 26.12 -15.84
CA GLY A 325 15.67 26.44 -16.19
C GLY A 325 14.88 26.95 -15.00
N TYR A 326 15.09 26.39 -13.80
CA TYR A 326 14.45 26.84 -12.57
C TYR A 326 14.89 28.23 -12.12
N ILE A 327 16.17 28.58 -12.24
CA ILE A 327 16.65 29.94 -11.94
C ILE A 327 15.98 30.96 -12.87
N TYR A 328 15.97 30.70 -14.18
CA TYR A 328 15.30 31.59 -15.15
C TYR A 328 13.80 31.70 -14.91
N HIS A 329 13.14 30.58 -14.59
CA HIS A 329 11.73 30.58 -14.22
C HIS A 329 11.50 31.44 -12.96
N PHE A 330 12.35 31.32 -11.95
CA PHE A 330 12.26 32.14 -10.73
C PHE A 330 12.45 33.63 -11.02
N GLN A 331 13.31 33.99 -11.96
CA GLN A 331 13.55 35.37 -12.41
C GLN A 331 12.46 35.92 -13.36
N GLY A 332 11.56 35.06 -13.85
CA GLY A 332 10.46 35.43 -14.75
C GLY A 332 10.78 35.31 -16.25
N ASP A 333 11.93 34.74 -16.62
CA ASP A 333 12.27 34.46 -18.03
C ASP A 333 11.75 33.07 -18.44
N LEU A 334 10.48 33.03 -18.83
CA LEU A 334 9.76 31.78 -19.12
C LEU A 334 10.26 31.09 -20.40
N LEU A 335 10.72 31.86 -21.39
CA LEU A 335 11.18 31.31 -22.66
C LEU A 335 12.48 30.54 -22.48
N ILE A 336 13.47 31.14 -21.80
CA ILE A 336 14.74 30.48 -21.50
C ILE A 336 14.52 29.32 -20.52
N ALA A 337 13.61 29.47 -19.55
CA ALA A 337 13.25 28.38 -18.65
C ALA A 337 12.72 27.15 -19.40
N SER A 338 11.76 27.36 -20.31
CA SER A 338 11.15 26.30 -21.12
C SER A 338 12.19 25.56 -21.98
N GLU A 339 13.11 26.29 -22.60
CA GLU A 339 14.20 25.69 -23.38
C GLU A 339 15.10 24.80 -22.51
N ASN A 340 15.50 25.27 -21.33
CA ASN A 340 16.36 24.51 -20.43
C ASN A 340 15.65 23.28 -19.84
N TYR A 341 14.35 23.34 -19.56
CA TYR A 341 13.60 22.14 -19.17
C TYR A 341 13.53 21.10 -20.30
N ARG A 342 13.42 21.53 -21.56
CA ARG A 342 13.51 20.62 -22.71
C ARG A 342 14.90 20.02 -22.86
N LEU A 343 15.96 20.80 -22.63
CA LEU A 343 17.35 20.29 -22.62
C LEU A 343 17.60 19.29 -21.48
N ALA A 344 16.98 19.50 -20.33
CA ALA A 344 17.03 18.55 -19.22
C ALA A 344 16.39 17.21 -19.60
N LEU A 345 15.23 17.25 -20.27
CA LEU A 345 14.52 16.07 -20.76
C LEU A 345 15.20 15.39 -21.96
N SER A 346 15.89 16.16 -22.82
CA SER A 346 16.68 15.56 -23.91
C SER A 346 17.92 14.86 -23.39
N SER A 347 18.51 15.36 -22.30
CA SER A 347 19.63 14.72 -21.62
C SER A 347 19.19 13.45 -20.88
N ASP A 348 18.05 13.51 -20.20
CA ASP A 348 17.42 12.35 -19.57
C ASP A 348 15.90 12.50 -19.54
N SER A 349 15.21 11.67 -20.32
CA SER A 349 13.75 11.69 -20.44
C SER A 349 13.02 11.24 -19.17
N SER A 350 13.73 10.63 -18.21
CA SER A 350 13.17 10.22 -16.93
C SER A 350 13.22 11.33 -15.86
N CYS A 351 13.67 12.55 -16.20
CA CYS A 351 13.67 13.70 -15.31
C CYS A 351 12.25 14.22 -15.03
N VAL A 352 11.56 13.56 -14.09
CA VAL A 352 10.21 13.94 -13.66
C VAL A 352 10.11 15.39 -13.18
N PRO A 353 11.09 15.96 -12.44
CA PRO A 353 11.05 17.39 -12.08
C PRO A 353 11.02 18.33 -13.28
N ALA A 354 11.82 18.08 -14.33
CA ALA A 354 11.83 18.92 -15.54
C ALA A 354 10.52 18.78 -16.31
N PHE A 355 10.00 17.55 -16.41
CA PHE A 355 8.68 17.30 -16.99
C PHE A 355 7.59 18.07 -16.24
N TYR A 356 7.56 17.98 -14.91
CA TYR A 356 6.61 18.71 -14.07
C TYR A 356 6.67 20.23 -14.31
N LEU A 357 7.87 20.82 -14.20
CA LEU A 357 8.04 22.27 -14.31
C LEU A 357 7.76 22.79 -15.73
N LEU A 358 8.06 22.04 -16.78
CA LEU A 358 7.74 22.41 -18.16
C LEU A 358 6.22 22.51 -18.38
N HIS A 359 5.47 21.52 -17.91
CA HIS A 359 4.02 21.53 -18.02
C HIS A 359 3.37 22.57 -17.11
N LEU A 360 3.94 22.82 -15.92
CA LEU A 360 3.50 23.91 -15.04
C LEU A 360 3.68 25.27 -15.73
N LEU A 361 4.81 25.49 -16.40
CA LEU A 361 5.09 26.70 -17.16
C LEU A 361 4.09 26.88 -18.31
N ASN A 362 3.82 25.82 -19.08
CA ASN A 362 2.81 25.86 -20.15
C ASN A 362 1.41 26.21 -19.61
N TYR A 363 1.05 25.69 -18.43
CA TYR A 363 -0.19 26.06 -17.74
C TYR A 363 -0.20 27.53 -17.31
N GLN A 364 0.91 28.06 -16.78
CA GLN A 364 0.98 29.47 -16.40
C GLN A 364 0.87 30.42 -17.60
N GLU A 365 1.42 30.04 -18.75
CA GLU A 365 1.33 30.82 -19.99
C GLU A 365 -0.09 30.79 -20.58
N GLU A 366 -0.65 29.60 -20.81
CA GLU A 366 -1.90 29.40 -21.54
C GLU A 366 -3.16 29.37 -20.65
N GLU A 367 -3.02 29.24 -19.33
CA GLU A 367 -4.12 29.09 -18.34
C GLU A 367 -5.11 27.95 -18.65
N THR A 368 -4.66 26.97 -19.42
CA THR A 368 -5.50 25.87 -19.91
C THR A 368 -5.26 24.63 -19.05
N PHE A 369 -6.29 24.16 -18.34
CA PHE A 369 -6.18 23.06 -17.38
C PHE A 369 -5.72 21.74 -18.04
N GLU A 370 -6.05 21.51 -19.30
CA GLU A 370 -5.65 20.33 -20.07
C GLU A 370 -4.13 20.17 -20.17
N LYS A 371 -3.35 21.25 -20.02
CA LYS A 371 -1.88 21.21 -20.07
C LYS A 371 -1.25 20.38 -18.96
N ILE A 372 -1.99 20.16 -17.87
CA ILE A 372 -1.53 19.37 -16.73
C ILE A 372 -2.03 17.92 -16.73
N PHE A 373 -2.85 17.52 -17.71
CA PHE A 373 -3.31 16.13 -17.83
C PHE A 373 -2.19 15.08 -17.84
N PRO A 374 -1.01 15.36 -18.43
CA PRO A 374 0.12 14.45 -18.36
C PRO A 374 0.61 14.13 -16.93
N PHE A 375 0.33 14.99 -15.93
CA PHE A 375 0.69 14.72 -14.53
C PHE A 375 0.00 13.48 -13.96
N PHE A 376 -1.22 13.21 -14.40
CA PHE A 376 -2.05 12.13 -13.88
C PHE A 376 -1.60 10.73 -14.34
N GLN A 377 -0.51 10.65 -15.10
CA GLN A 377 0.11 9.40 -15.54
C GLN A 377 1.33 9.01 -14.69
N HIS A 378 1.84 9.91 -13.85
CA HIS A 378 3.05 9.67 -13.06
C HIS A 378 2.80 9.88 -11.56
N PRO A 379 3.07 8.89 -10.69
CA PRO A 379 2.83 8.99 -9.24
C PRO A 379 3.38 10.26 -8.61
N ILE A 380 4.64 10.60 -8.88
CA ILE A 380 5.28 11.81 -8.35
C ILE A 380 4.54 13.08 -8.79
N SER A 381 4.22 13.21 -10.08
CA SER A 381 3.55 14.40 -10.61
C SER A 381 2.15 14.59 -10.03
N ILE A 382 1.45 13.50 -9.67
CA ILE A 382 0.18 13.55 -8.95
C ILE A 382 0.34 14.25 -7.60
N TYR A 383 1.34 13.88 -6.80
CA TYR A 383 1.58 14.51 -5.49
C TYR A 383 2.10 15.95 -5.61
N LEU A 384 2.96 16.22 -6.59
CA LEU A 384 3.41 17.58 -6.87
C LEU A 384 2.24 18.47 -7.26
N ALA A 385 1.35 18.01 -8.15
CA ALA A 385 0.16 18.74 -8.54
C ALA A 385 -0.81 18.95 -7.37
N PHE A 386 -1.01 17.93 -6.54
CA PHE A 386 -1.84 18.07 -5.34
C PHE A 386 -1.33 19.14 -4.38
N LEU A 387 -0.01 19.27 -4.22
CA LEU A 387 0.62 20.27 -3.33
C LEU A 387 0.88 21.63 -4.01
N GLU A 388 0.52 21.79 -5.28
CA GLU A 388 0.83 22.99 -6.06
C GLU A 388 -0.23 24.09 -5.84
N PRO A 389 0.12 25.23 -5.20
CA PRO A 389 -0.80 26.34 -4.98
C PRO A 389 -1.31 27.00 -6.27
N LEU A 390 -0.59 26.90 -7.39
CA LEU A 390 -0.97 27.55 -8.65
C LEU A 390 -2.28 27.01 -9.27
N PHE A 391 -2.75 25.83 -8.85
CA PHE A 391 -4.00 25.24 -9.32
C PHE A 391 -5.25 25.71 -8.58
N ILE A 392 -5.12 26.66 -7.64
CA ILE A 392 -6.23 27.13 -6.80
C ILE A 392 -7.48 27.59 -7.59
N LYS A 393 -7.31 28.06 -8.84
CA LYS A 393 -8.40 28.44 -9.75
C LYS A 393 -9.22 27.23 -10.23
N HIS A 394 -8.56 26.08 -10.43
CA HIS A 394 -9.10 24.84 -11.00
C HIS A 394 -9.12 23.71 -9.95
N GLU A 395 -9.16 24.03 -8.66
CA GLU A 395 -8.99 23.05 -7.57
C GLU A 395 -9.99 21.89 -7.66
N ARG A 396 -11.25 22.21 -7.99
CA ARG A 396 -12.30 21.20 -8.17
C ARG A 396 -11.98 20.21 -9.29
N GLU A 397 -11.54 20.73 -10.44
CA GLU A 397 -11.21 19.92 -11.62
C GLU A 397 -9.95 19.07 -11.34
N LEU A 398 -8.97 19.65 -10.64
CA LEU A 398 -7.78 18.96 -10.17
C LEU A 398 -8.15 17.78 -9.28
N GLU A 399 -8.97 17.97 -8.25
CA GLU A 399 -9.36 16.90 -7.34
C GLU A 399 -10.08 15.76 -8.06
N ILE A 400 -10.98 16.06 -9.01
CA ILE A 400 -11.67 15.05 -9.83
C ILE A 400 -10.67 14.22 -10.63
N GLU A 401 -9.69 14.85 -11.28
CA GLU A 401 -8.69 14.12 -12.08
C GLU A 401 -7.69 13.35 -11.20
N LEU A 402 -7.31 13.87 -10.03
CA LEU A 402 -6.50 13.16 -9.05
C LEU A 402 -7.22 11.90 -8.54
N GLU A 403 -8.51 11.99 -8.20
CA GLU A 403 -9.32 10.85 -7.79
C GLU A 403 -9.41 9.77 -8.89
N LYS A 404 -9.59 10.19 -10.15
CA LYS A 404 -9.56 9.28 -11.30
C LYS A 404 -8.20 8.60 -11.43
N ALA A 405 -7.09 9.34 -11.29
CA ALA A 405 -5.75 8.78 -11.37
C ALA A 405 -5.51 7.73 -10.27
N PHE A 406 -5.87 8.04 -9.02
CA PHE A 406 -5.80 7.09 -7.90
C PHE A 406 -6.68 5.86 -8.11
N SER A 407 -7.89 6.03 -8.66
CA SER A 407 -8.81 4.92 -8.93
C SER A 407 -8.24 3.96 -9.97
N ARG A 408 -7.62 4.47 -11.05
CA ARG A 408 -6.96 3.62 -12.07
C ARG A 408 -5.86 2.74 -11.48
N VAL A 409 -4.99 3.30 -10.63
CA VAL A 409 -3.92 2.54 -9.97
C VAL A 409 -4.52 1.50 -9.00
N ARG A 410 -5.60 1.87 -8.30
CA ARG A 410 -6.28 1.00 -7.34
C ARG A 410 -7.00 -0.17 -8.01
N GLU A 411 -7.56 0.01 -9.20
CA GLU A 411 -8.29 -1.05 -9.93
C GLU A 411 -7.44 -2.30 -10.15
N GLU A 412 -6.18 -2.15 -10.59
CA GLU A 412 -5.26 -3.27 -10.75
C GLU A 412 -5.00 -3.96 -9.40
N ALA A 413 -4.72 -3.18 -8.37
CA ALA A 413 -4.43 -3.68 -7.03
C ALA A 413 -5.61 -4.49 -6.44
N VAL A 414 -6.84 -3.97 -6.60
CA VAL A 414 -8.08 -4.63 -6.17
C VAL A 414 -8.31 -5.93 -6.93
N SER A 415 -8.08 -5.94 -8.24
CA SER A 415 -8.21 -7.18 -9.04
C SER A 415 -7.23 -8.25 -8.53
N ARG A 416 -5.96 -7.89 -8.29
CA ARG A 416 -4.94 -8.81 -7.77
C ARG A 416 -5.24 -9.31 -6.37
N LEU A 417 -5.68 -8.41 -5.50
CA LEU A 417 -6.09 -8.74 -4.13
C LEU A 417 -7.25 -9.74 -4.15
N LYS A 418 -8.27 -9.50 -4.98
CA LYS A 418 -9.42 -10.41 -5.13
C LYS A 418 -8.99 -11.81 -5.59
N ASP A 419 -8.09 -11.91 -6.57
CA ASP A 419 -7.56 -13.20 -7.01
C ASP A 419 -6.86 -13.95 -5.86
N THR A 420 -6.14 -13.23 -5.01
CA THR A 420 -5.45 -13.79 -3.85
C THR A 420 -6.42 -14.21 -2.75
N GLU A 421 -7.45 -13.40 -2.47
CA GLU A 421 -8.53 -13.74 -1.53
C GLU A 421 -9.31 -14.98 -1.98
N ASP A 422 -9.66 -15.06 -3.27
CA ASP A 422 -10.37 -16.21 -3.85
C ASP A 422 -9.54 -17.50 -3.74
N LYS A 423 -8.21 -17.42 -3.96
CA LYS A 423 -7.31 -18.56 -3.74
C LYS A 423 -7.23 -18.93 -2.26
N TYR A 424 -7.06 -17.97 -1.37
CA TYR A 424 -7.03 -18.22 0.07
C TYR A 424 -8.32 -18.89 0.55
N HIS A 425 -9.49 -18.40 0.13
CA HIS A 425 -10.78 -18.97 0.52
C HIS A 425 -10.97 -20.43 0.07
N LYS A 426 -10.42 -20.82 -1.08
CA LYS A 426 -10.41 -22.22 -1.54
C LYS A 426 -9.49 -23.10 -0.71
N LEU A 427 -8.40 -22.55 -0.17
CA LEU A 427 -7.34 -23.31 0.51
C LEU A 427 -7.45 -23.29 2.04
N LYS A 428 -8.14 -22.31 2.63
CA LYS A 428 -8.18 -22.15 4.09
C LYS A 428 -8.58 -23.44 4.81
N GLU A 429 -9.50 -24.24 4.27
CA GLU A 429 -10.00 -25.44 4.95
C GLU A 429 -8.98 -26.59 5.05
N ILE A 430 -7.92 -26.58 4.24
CA ILE A 430 -6.84 -27.59 4.25
C ILE A 430 -5.56 -27.10 4.95
N MET A 431 -5.57 -25.84 5.39
CA MET A 431 -4.49 -25.18 6.12
C MET A 431 -4.61 -25.44 7.63
N THR A 432 -3.48 -25.34 8.32
CA THR A 432 -3.47 -25.30 9.80
C THR A 432 -4.04 -23.97 10.30
N GLU A 433 -4.44 -23.89 11.57
CA GLU A 433 -4.91 -22.61 12.15
C GLU A 433 -3.82 -21.53 12.14
N GLU A 434 -2.56 -21.91 12.36
CA GLU A 434 -1.40 -21.01 12.27
C GLU A 434 -1.25 -20.44 10.86
N GLU A 435 -1.27 -21.29 9.83
CA GLU A 435 -1.22 -20.87 8.42
C GLU A 435 -2.39 -19.95 8.07
N LYS A 436 -3.61 -20.27 8.53
CA LYS A 436 -4.80 -19.43 8.27
C LYS A 436 -4.64 -18.02 8.81
N ILE A 437 -4.13 -17.88 10.03
CA ILE A 437 -3.91 -16.58 10.68
C ILE A 437 -2.85 -15.80 9.93
N GLU A 438 -1.70 -16.42 9.63
CA GLU A 438 -0.59 -15.78 8.93
C GLU A 438 -1.02 -15.21 7.55
N TYR A 439 -1.68 -16.03 6.72
CA TYR A 439 -2.15 -15.59 5.41
C TYR A 439 -3.25 -14.52 5.50
N LEU A 440 -4.13 -14.62 6.50
CA LEU A 440 -5.19 -13.62 6.71
C LEU A 440 -4.61 -12.26 7.13
N GLU A 441 -3.58 -12.24 7.97
CA GLU A 441 -2.88 -11.01 8.35
C GLU A 441 -2.18 -10.37 7.15
N LYS A 442 -1.50 -11.16 6.31
CA LYS A 442 -0.90 -10.66 5.06
C LYS A 442 -1.95 -10.06 4.13
N ILE A 443 -3.10 -10.73 3.96
CA ILE A 443 -4.22 -10.21 3.14
C ILE A 443 -4.76 -8.90 3.72
N LYS A 444 -4.93 -8.80 5.04
CA LYS A 444 -5.38 -7.57 5.71
C LYS A 444 -4.39 -6.41 5.56
N ASP A 445 -3.08 -6.66 5.65
CA ASP A 445 -2.05 -5.63 5.37
C ASP A 445 -2.19 -5.11 3.93
N ILE A 446 -2.33 -6.02 2.96
CA ILE A 446 -2.53 -5.65 1.55
C ILE A 446 -3.83 -4.86 1.38
N GLN A 447 -4.95 -5.31 1.95
CA GLN A 447 -6.23 -4.60 1.94
C GLN A 447 -6.09 -3.17 2.45
N ASN A 448 -5.48 -2.99 3.63
CA ASN A 448 -5.29 -1.67 4.22
C ASN A 448 -4.47 -0.77 3.30
N LYS A 449 -3.37 -1.28 2.72
CA LYS A 449 -2.55 -0.52 1.78
C LYS A 449 -3.28 -0.14 0.49
N VAL A 450 -4.13 -1.01 -0.04
CA VAL A 450 -4.91 -0.75 -1.28
C VAL A 450 -5.98 0.33 -1.07
N TYR A 451 -6.70 0.26 0.06
CA TYR A 451 -7.84 1.14 0.30
C TYR A 451 -7.49 2.46 1.00
N GLN A 452 -6.47 2.45 1.88
CA GLN A 452 -6.10 3.60 2.71
C GLN A 452 -4.72 4.18 2.36
N GLY A 453 -3.90 3.46 1.60
CA GLY A 453 -2.56 3.90 1.25
C GLY A 453 -2.50 4.94 0.12
N GLY A 454 -1.35 5.60 0.02
CA GLY A 454 -0.92 6.39 -1.13
C GLY A 454 -0.52 5.52 -2.33
N ILE A 455 -0.15 6.15 -3.45
CA ILE A 455 0.14 5.43 -4.71
C ILE A 455 1.28 4.40 -4.53
N ASN A 456 2.36 4.76 -3.84
CA ASN A 456 3.47 3.81 -3.63
C ASN A 456 3.03 2.61 -2.78
N SER A 457 2.21 2.85 -1.75
CA SER A 457 1.61 1.77 -0.94
C SER A 457 0.72 0.85 -1.77
N ILE A 458 -0.06 1.40 -2.71
CA ILE A 458 -0.92 0.63 -3.62
C ILE A 458 -0.08 -0.22 -4.59
N GLU A 459 0.98 0.35 -5.18
CA GLU A 459 1.90 -0.38 -6.06
C GLU A 459 2.64 -1.51 -5.31
N GLU A 460 3.12 -1.25 -4.09
CA GLU A 460 3.69 -2.27 -3.22
C GLU A 460 2.67 -3.37 -2.89
N ALA A 461 1.44 -3.00 -2.55
CA ALA A 461 0.37 -3.95 -2.26
C ALA A 461 0.03 -4.81 -3.48
N THR A 462 0.07 -4.24 -4.68
CA THR A 462 -0.14 -4.96 -5.93
C THR A 462 0.94 -6.04 -6.13
N LYS A 463 2.21 -5.70 -5.90
CA LYS A 463 3.34 -6.65 -5.97
C LYS A 463 3.19 -7.75 -4.91
N ARG A 464 2.93 -7.38 -3.65
CA ARG A 464 2.71 -8.33 -2.56
C ARG A 464 1.50 -9.24 -2.79
N ALA A 465 0.42 -8.72 -3.37
CA ALA A 465 -0.75 -9.51 -3.72
C ALA A 465 -0.39 -10.57 -4.77
N LEU A 466 0.42 -10.21 -5.78
CA LEU A 466 0.93 -11.16 -6.78
C LEU A 466 1.83 -12.22 -6.14
N GLU A 467 2.80 -11.81 -5.32
CA GLU A 467 3.69 -12.72 -4.58
C GLU A 467 2.89 -13.72 -3.75
N LEU A 468 1.93 -13.23 -2.97
CA LEU A 468 1.06 -14.07 -2.14
C LEU A 468 0.19 -15.02 -2.99
N SER A 469 -0.28 -14.56 -4.15
CA SER A 469 -0.99 -15.40 -5.12
C SER A 469 -0.12 -16.56 -5.62
N LEU A 470 1.17 -16.31 -5.85
CA LEU A 470 2.15 -17.31 -6.28
C LEU A 470 2.52 -18.27 -5.14
N GLU A 471 2.64 -17.78 -3.91
CA GLU A 471 2.83 -18.59 -2.71
C GLU A 471 1.66 -19.58 -2.54
N LEU A 472 0.42 -19.11 -2.59
CA LEU A 472 -0.77 -19.96 -2.52
C LEU A 472 -0.84 -20.97 -3.68
N SER A 473 -0.37 -20.58 -4.87
CA SER A 473 -0.28 -21.50 -6.01
C SER A 473 0.78 -22.59 -5.78
N SER A 474 1.91 -22.24 -5.17
CA SER A 474 2.96 -23.18 -4.77
C SER A 474 2.49 -24.12 -3.66
N TYR A 475 1.66 -23.63 -2.74
CA TYR A 475 1.01 -24.42 -1.70
C TYR A 475 0.13 -25.53 -2.29
N ILE A 476 -0.68 -25.21 -3.33
CA ILE A 476 -1.50 -26.18 -4.06
C ILE A 476 -0.64 -27.32 -4.61
N VAL A 477 0.45 -26.99 -5.30
CA VAL A 477 1.37 -27.99 -5.88
C VAL A 477 2.01 -28.86 -4.80
N THR A 478 2.41 -28.26 -3.69
CA THR A 478 3.01 -28.98 -2.56
C THR A 478 2.02 -29.96 -1.92
N LYS A 479 0.78 -29.54 -1.69
CA LYS A 479 -0.28 -30.43 -1.19
C LYS A 479 -0.63 -31.53 -2.20
N GLN A 480 -0.64 -31.23 -3.49
CA GLN A 480 -0.84 -32.26 -4.53
C GLN A 480 0.21 -33.35 -4.44
N LYS A 481 1.50 -32.98 -4.32
CA LYS A 481 2.61 -33.94 -4.18
C LYS A 481 2.44 -34.78 -2.91
N LYS A 482 2.10 -34.14 -1.78
CA LYS A 482 1.85 -34.84 -0.51
C LYS A 482 0.71 -35.85 -0.64
N PHE A 483 -0.42 -35.45 -1.20
CA PHE A 483 -1.57 -36.35 -1.41
C PHE A 483 -1.27 -37.49 -2.39
N LYS A 484 -0.47 -37.26 -3.44
CA LYS A 484 0.01 -38.35 -4.31
C LYS A 484 0.84 -39.37 -3.54
N GLN A 485 1.79 -38.92 -2.71
CA GLN A 485 2.60 -39.82 -1.87
C GLN A 485 1.75 -40.59 -0.84
N GLU A 486 0.78 -39.93 -0.21
CA GLU A 486 -0.15 -40.59 0.72
C GLU A 486 -1.02 -41.62 0.01
N LEU A 487 -1.51 -41.31 -1.19
CA LEU A 487 -2.27 -42.25 -2.02
C LEU A 487 -1.43 -43.46 -2.43
N GLU A 488 -0.17 -43.27 -2.84
CA GLU A 488 0.74 -44.37 -3.19
C GLU A 488 0.95 -45.33 -2.02
N LYS A 489 1.16 -44.78 -0.80
CA LYS A 489 1.22 -45.57 0.44
C LYS A 489 -0.08 -46.33 0.68
N ALA A 490 -1.23 -45.68 0.58
CA ALA A 490 -2.53 -46.33 0.74
C ALA A 490 -2.77 -47.44 -0.30
N ILE A 491 -2.36 -47.25 -1.56
CA ILE A 491 -2.44 -48.26 -2.63
C ILE A 491 -1.59 -49.49 -2.29
N SER A 492 -0.39 -49.30 -1.72
CA SER A 492 0.45 -50.42 -1.29
C SER A 492 -0.23 -51.26 -0.20
N GLN A 493 -0.86 -50.62 0.79
CA GLN A 493 -1.61 -51.30 1.86
C GLN A 493 -2.85 -52.00 1.30
N TYR A 494 -3.56 -51.35 0.39
CA TYR A 494 -4.69 -51.92 -0.33
C TYR A 494 -4.30 -53.22 -1.05
N ARG A 495 -3.17 -53.23 -1.78
CA ARG A 495 -2.66 -54.43 -2.49
C ARG A 495 -2.39 -55.60 -1.53
N ILE A 496 -1.88 -55.33 -0.33
CA ILE A 496 -1.65 -56.35 0.71
C ILE A 496 -2.96 -57.00 1.17
N CYS A 497 -4.02 -56.20 1.33
CA CYS A 497 -5.36 -56.67 1.68
C CYS A 497 -6.04 -57.41 0.51
N GLU A 498 -5.87 -56.90 -0.70
CA GLU A 498 -6.41 -57.48 -1.93
C GLU A 498 -5.80 -58.86 -2.21
N GLN A 499 -4.48 -59.00 -2.13
CA GLN A 499 -3.79 -60.28 -2.31
C GLN A 499 -4.26 -61.32 -1.28
N PHE A 500 -4.40 -60.92 -0.01
CA PHE A 500 -4.96 -61.78 1.03
C PHE A 500 -6.37 -62.25 0.66
N TRP A 501 -7.25 -61.32 0.30
CA TRP A 501 -8.64 -61.63 -0.07
C TRP A 501 -8.75 -62.51 -1.30
N LYS A 502 -7.85 -62.37 -2.29
CA LYS A 502 -7.78 -63.28 -3.46
C LYS A 502 -7.56 -64.73 -3.02
N SER A 503 -6.64 -64.96 -2.08
CA SER A 503 -6.27 -66.29 -1.57
C SER A 503 -7.21 -66.86 -0.50
N TYR A 504 -8.03 -66.05 0.15
CA TYR A 504 -8.88 -66.47 1.27
C TYR A 504 -10.09 -67.30 0.79
N PRO A 505 -10.32 -68.52 1.30
CA PRO A 505 -11.35 -69.41 0.75
C PRO A 505 -12.78 -69.14 1.27
N TYR A 506 -12.97 -68.47 2.42
CA TYR A 506 -14.29 -68.30 3.06
C TYR A 506 -14.96 -66.95 2.75
N LYS A 507 -14.89 -66.49 1.49
CA LYS A 507 -15.34 -65.14 1.10
C LYS A 507 -16.84 -64.90 1.29
N VAL A 508 -17.64 -65.95 1.17
CA VAL A 508 -19.10 -65.91 1.26
C VAL A 508 -19.58 -65.66 2.70
N GLU A 509 -18.80 -66.08 3.70
CA GLU A 509 -19.13 -65.88 5.11
C GLU A 509 -18.63 -64.53 5.63
N ASP A 510 -17.41 -64.14 5.25
CA ASP A 510 -16.75 -62.93 5.75
C ASP A 510 -16.91 -61.73 4.79
N VAL A 511 -18.14 -61.53 4.30
CA VAL A 511 -18.50 -60.57 3.23
C VAL A 511 -18.06 -59.13 3.54
N ILE A 512 -18.04 -58.75 4.82
CA ILE A 512 -17.68 -57.41 5.30
C ILE A 512 -16.27 -57.01 4.81
N PHE A 513 -15.30 -57.94 4.80
CA PHE A 513 -13.95 -57.66 4.33
C PHE A 513 -13.95 -57.29 2.84
N GLY A 514 -14.66 -58.07 2.02
CA GLY A 514 -14.80 -57.83 0.58
C GLY A 514 -15.53 -56.53 0.25
N GLN A 515 -16.60 -56.20 0.99
CA GLN A 515 -17.33 -54.95 0.83
C GLN A 515 -16.45 -53.73 1.14
N LYS A 516 -15.76 -53.74 2.28
CA LYS A 516 -14.85 -52.65 2.67
C LYS A 516 -13.67 -52.51 1.71
N LEU A 517 -13.14 -53.61 1.18
CA LEU A 517 -12.10 -53.61 0.15
C LEU A 517 -12.61 -52.97 -1.16
N LYS A 518 -13.85 -53.26 -1.58
CA LYS A 518 -14.47 -52.62 -2.74
C LYS A 518 -14.65 -51.11 -2.52
N THR A 519 -15.14 -50.69 -1.35
CA THR A 519 -15.26 -49.27 -1.00
C THR A 519 -13.90 -48.56 -1.03
N ALA A 520 -12.83 -49.19 -0.53
CA ALA A 520 -11.48 -48.64 -0.60
C ALA A 520 -11.02 -48.42 -2.05
N HIS A 521 -11.28 -49.38 -2.95
CA HIS A 521 -10.98 -49.26 -4.38
C HIS A 521 -11.72 -48.09 -5.03
N GLU A 522 -13.02 -47.95 -4.76
CA GLU A 522 -13.84 -46.84 -5.28
C GLU A 522 -13.37 -45.47 -4.77
N ILE A 523 -12.83 -45.39 -3.54
CA ILE A 523 -12.23 -44.16 -3.01
C ILE A 523 -10.90 -43.86 -3.72
N ILE A 524 -10.03 -44.86 -3.91
CA ILE A 524 -8.75 -44.70 -4.62
C ILE A 524 -8.98 -44.14 -6.03
N ASP A 525 -9.94 -44.70 -6.79
CA ASP A 525 -10.25 -44.25 -8.14
C ASP A 525 -10.79 -42.81 -8.18
N ARG A 526 -11.63 -42.44 -7.19
CA ARG A 526 -12.14 -41.07 -7.06
C ARG A 526 -11.02 -40.07 -6.78
N ILE A 527 -10.13 -40.38 -5.84
CA ILE A 527 -8.97 -39.53 -5.52
C ILE A 527 -8.09 -39.38 -6.76
N HIS A 528 -7.81 -40.48 -7.48
CA HIS A 528 -6.96 -40.46 -8.67
C HIS A 528 -7.54 -39.57 -9.78
N LYS A 529 -8.86 -39.64 -10.02
CA LYS A 529 -9.56 -38.76 -10.98
C LYS A 529 -9.50 -37.30 -10.56
N ARG A 530 -9.70 -37.00 -9.27
CA ARG A 530 -9.68 -35.62 -8.75
C ARG A 530 -8.30 -34.98 -8.79
N LEU A 531 -7.24 -35.74 -8.51
CA LEU A 531 -5.85 -35.26 -8.56
C LEU A 531 -5.38 -34.84 -9.96
N ASN A 532 -6.07 -35.28 -11.01
CA ASN A 532 -5.77 -34.99 -12.42
C ASN A 532 -6.70 -33.94 -13.05
N ARG A 533 -7.59 -33.31 -12.28
CA ARG A 533 -8.45 -32.21 -12.76
C ARG A 533 -7.67 -30.90 -12.90
N SER A 534 -8.15 -30.02 -13.78
CA SER A 534 -7.55 -28.70 -14.07
C SER A 534 -7.66 -27.72 -12.89
N ASP A 535 -8.80 -27.66 -12.19
CA ASP A 535 -9.00 -26.77 -11.02
C ASP A 535 -8.77 -27.55 -9.71
N LEU A 536 -7.51 -27.88 -9.45
CA LEU A 536 -7.13 -28.69 -8.30
C LEU A 536 -7.47 -28.03 -6.96
N ALA A 537 -7.40 -26.70 -6.87
CA ALA A 537 -7.60 -25.95 -5.63
C ALA A 537 -8.94 -26.26 -4.94
N LYS A 538 -10.03 -26.38 -5.72
CA LYS A 538 -11.37 -26.68 -5.19
C LYS A 538 -11.53 -28.15 -4.76
N GLU A 539 -10.70 -29.04 -5.30
CA GLU A 539 -10.80 -30.49 -5.05
C GLU A 539 -9.95 -30.92 -3.85
N LEU A 540 -8.94 -30.15 -3.44
CA LEU A 540 -8.00 -30.53 -2.37
C LEU A 540 -8.71 -30.86 -1.04
N LYS A 541 -9.76 -30.14 -0.68
CA LYS A 541 -10.56 -30.43 0.53
C LYS A 541 -11.16 -31.85 0.46
N PHE A 542 -11.79 -32.18 -0.65
CA PHE A 542 -12.43 -33.47 -0.84
C PHE A 542 -11.40 -34.60 -0.91
N ILE A 543 -10.26 -34.36 -1.57
CA ILE A 543 -9.13 -35.29 -1.61
C ILE A 543 -8.63 -35.58 -0.20
N ALA A 544 -8.44 -34.55 0.64
CA ALA A 544 -7.98 -34.73 2.03
C ALA A 544 -8.95 -35.59 2.86
N GLN A 545 -10.26 -35.33 2.73
CA GLN A 545 -11.30 -36.11 3.42
C GLN A 545 -11.34 -37.56 2.93
N GLU A 546 -11.23 -37.79 1.63
CA GLU A 546 -11.23 -39.13 1.04
C GLU A 546 -9.98 -39.93 1.41
N ILE A 547 -8.80 -39.30 1.46
CA ILE A 547 -7.57 -39.95 1.94
C ILE A 547 -7.71 -40.38 3.40
N LYS A 548 -8.29 -39.53 4.26
CA LYS A 548 -8.53 -39.88 5.67
C LYS A 548 -9.47 -41.08 5.78
N ALA A 549 -10.61 -41.05 5.08
CA ALA A 549 -11.56 -42.15 5.07
C ALA A 549 -10.95 -43.46 4.51
N LEU A 550 -10.11 -43.36 3.47
CA LEU A 550 -9.39 -44.51 2.91
C LEU A 550 -8.45 -45.13 3.94
N ASN A 551 -7.67 -44.31 4.65
CA ASN A 551 -6.75 -44.79 5.68
C ASN A 551 -7.48 -45.47 6.85
N GLU A 552 -8.63 -44.95 7.28
CA GLU A 552 -9.47 -45.58 8.30
C GLU A 552 -9.99 -46.97 7.85
N ILE A 553 -10.45 -47.08 6.60
CA ILE A 553 -10.90 -48.37 6.02
C ILE A 553 -9.72 -49.35 5.93
N LEU A 554 -8.55 -48.89 5.49
CA LEU A 554 -7.36 -49.74 5.35
C LEU A 554 -6.84 -50.22 6.71
N ALA A 555 -6.83 -49.36 7.73
CA ALA A 555 -6.49 -49.74 9.10
C ALA A 555 -7.41 -50.85 9.61
N TYR A 556 -8.72 -50.68 9.44
CA TYR A 556 -9.71 -51.69 9.82
C TYR A 556 -9.51 -53.03 9.09
N LEU A 557 -9.23 -53.01 7.78
CA LEU A 557 -8.93 -54.21 7.01
C LEU A 557 -7.63 -54.89 7.47
N LEU A 558 -6.60 -54.11 7.81
CA LEU A 558 -5.33 -54.63 8.30
C LEU A 558 -5.47 -55.28 9.69
N GLU A 559 -6.36 -54.78 10.54
CA GLU A 559 -6.69 -55.39 11.84
C GLU A 559 -7.55 -56.65 11.71
N LEU A 560 -8.49 -56.68 10.76
CA LEU A 560 -9.32 -57.86 10.48
C LEU A 560 -8.54 -59.02 9.86
N LYS A 561 -7.59 -58.71 8.98
CA LYS A 561 -6.76 -59.71 8.27
C LYS A 561 -6.17 -60.79 9.19
N PRO A 562 -5.46 -60.48 10.30
CA PRO A 562 -4.92 -61.50 11.19
C PRO A 562 -6.01 -62.31 11.91
N GLN A 563 -7.17 -61.71 12.23
CA GLN A 563 -8.29 -62.43 12.84
C GLN A 563 -8.86 -63.48 11.87
N LEU A 564 -9.07 -63.09 10.60
CA LEU A 564 -9.50 -64.01 9.55
C LEU A 564 -8.44 -65.07 9.25
N LYS A 565 -7.15 -64.73 9.31
CA LYS A 565 -6.06 -65.71 9.17
C LYS A 565 -6.10 -66.76 10.29
N LYS A 566 -6.34 -66.35 11.55
CA LYS A 566 -6.53 -67.27 12.68
C LYS A 566 -7.77 -68.15 12.52
N LYS A 567 -8.89 -67.57 12.06
CA LYS A 567 -10.12 -68.32 11.74
C LYS A 567 -9.87 -69.36 10.64
N TRP A 568 -9.11 -68.99 9.61
CA TRP A 568 -8.72 -69.89 8.52
C TRP A 568 -7.83 -71.03 9.01
N SER A 569 -6.79 -70.73 9.78
CA SER A 569 -5.88 -71.76 10.30
C SER A 569 -6.60 -72.70 11.27
N PHE A 570 -7.46 -72.18 12.12
CA PHE A 570 -8.34 -72.99 12.98
C PHE A 570 -9.22 -73.94 12.15
N ARG A 571 -9.86 -73.46 11.08
CA ARG A 571 -10.69 -74.31 10.22
C ARG A 571 -9.88 -75.35 9.44
N LYS A 572 -8.67 -75.02 8.98
CA LYS A 572 -7.76 -76.01 8.39
C LYS A 572 -7.42 -77.10 9.40
N LYS A 573 -7.10 -76.72 10.65
CA LYS A 573 -6.85 -77.66 11.75
C LYS A 573 -8.09 -78.50 12.03
N LEU A 574 -9.27 -77.90 12.16
CA LEU A 574 -10.53 -78.61 12.37
C LEU A 574 -10.86 -79.58 11.23
N SER A 575 -10.66 -79.18 9.97
CA SER A 575 -10.88 -80.06 8.82
C SER A 575 -9.89 -81.23 8.79
N LYS A 576 -8.60 -80.99 9.05
CA LYS A 576 -7.60 -82.05 9.20
C LYS A 576 -7.97 -83.00 10.35
N PHE A 577 -8.41 -82.44 11.49
CA PHE A 577 -8.89 -83.20 12.64
C PHE A 577 -10.08 -84.09 12.24
N LEU A 578 -11.11 -83.52 11.63
CA LEU A 578 -12.30 -84.26 11.21
C LEU A 578 -11.95 -85.37 10.22
N ILE A 579 -11.12 -85.09 9.20
CA ILE A 579 -10.71 -86.11 8.23
C ILE A 579 -9.92 -87.22 8.91
N ARG A 580 -8.90 -86.89 9.72
CA ARG A 580 -8.05 -87.89 10.40
C ARG A 580 -8.85 -88.69 11.43
N PHE A 581 -9.72 -88.04 12.19
CA PHE A 581 -10.55 -88.68 13.20
C PHE A 581 -11.61 -89.56 12.53
N SER A 582 -12.36 -89.06 11.55
CA SER A 582 -13.37 -89.86 10.84
C SER A 582 -12.77 -91.05 10.08
N THR A 583 -11.57 -90.91 9.50
CA THR A 583 -10.89 -92.04 8.84
C THR A 583 -10.42 -93.10 9.83
N LEU A 584 -9.84 -92.70 10.97
CA LEU A 584 -9.41 -93.62 12.02
C LEU A 584 -10.60 -94.27 12.73
N GLU A 585 -11.66 -93.52 13.02
CA GLU A 585 -12.93 -94.05 13.54
C GLU A 585 -13.59 -95.00 12.56
N GLY A 586 -13.65 -94.65 11.27
CA GLY A 586 -14.17 -95.53 10.23
C GLY A 586 -13.39 -96.85 10.14
N ALA A 587 -12.05 -96.77 10.16
CA ALA A 587 -11.19 -97.95 10.18
C ALA A 587 -11.38 -98.79 11.46
N LEU A 588 -11.50 -98.14 12.62
CA LEU A 588 -11.74 -98.78 13.91
C LEU A 588 -13.09 -99.50 13.93
N LEU A 589 -14.13 -98.89 13.37
CA LEU A 589 -15.48 -99.45 13.29
C LEU A 589 -15.51 -100.66 12.35
N ILE A 590 -14.85 -100.59 11.19
CA ILE A 590 -14.67 -101.75 10.30
C ILE A 590 -13.92 -102.87 11.03
N PHE A 591 -12.82 -102.53 11.72
CA PHE A 591 -12.04 -103.50 12.48
C PHE A 591 -12.86 -104.18 13.59
N PHE A 592 -13.68 -103.44 14.32
CA PHE A 592 -14.56 -103.97 15.35
C PHE A 592 -15.78 -104.72 14.81
N ALA A 593 -16.14 -104.51 13.54
CA ALA A 593 -17.19 -105.26 12.84
C ALA A 593 -16.69 -106.56 12.18
N LEU A 594 -15.36 -106.75 12.00
CA LEU A 594 -14.76 -107.96 11.41
C LEU A 594 -15.25 -109.30 12.03
N PRO A 595 -15.46 -109.42 13.36
CA PRO A 595 -15.95 -110.67 13.96
C PRO A 595 -17.34 -111.08 13.48
N ILE A 596 -18.15 -110.13 12.98
CA ILE A 596 -19.49 -110.40 12.44
C ILE A 596 -19.41 -111.09 11.07
N PHE A 597 -18.38 -110.78 10.29
CA PHE A 597 -18.21 -111.28 8.91
C PHE A 597 -17.26 -112.47 8.79
N PHE A 598 -16.38 -112.68 9.78
CA PHE A 598 -15.40 -113.78 9.80
C PHE A 598 -15.51 -114.59 11.11
N PRO A 599 -16.24 -115.73 11.12
CA PRO A 599 -16.50 -116.53 12.31
C PRO A 599 -15.24 -117.08 13.00
N SER A 600 -14.13 -117.22 12.27
CA SER A 600 -12.84 -117.71 12.77
C SER A 600 -12.15 -116.77 13.77
N ILE A 601 -12.69 -115.56 13.99
CA ILE A 601 -12.14 -114.54 14.91
C ILE A 601 -12.89 -114.54 16.26
N SER A 602 -13.90 -115.40 16.43
CA SER A 602 -14.78 -115.44 17.62
C SER A 602 -14.06 -115.70 18.96
N GLU A 603 -12.86 -116.27 18.93
CA GLU A 603 -12.03 -116.52 20.12
C GLU A 603 -11.54 -115.22 20.81
N LEU A 604 -11.58 -114.08 20.11
CA LEU A 604 -11.18 -112.76 20.62
C LEU A 604 -12.36 -111.90 21.11
N ASN A 605 -13.53 -112.49 21.35
CA ASN A 605 -14.76 -111.77 21.73
C ASN A 605 -14.63 -110.82 22.95
N SER A 606 -13.67 -111.05 23.85
CA SER A 606 -13.40 -110.15 24.98
C SER A 606 -12.79 -108.80 24.56
N PHE A 607 -12.05 -108.78 23.44
CA PHE A 607 -11.40 -107.59 22.90
C PHE A 607 -12.39 -106.70 22.13
N PHE A 608 -13.32 -107.30 21.39
CA PHE A 608 -14.30 -106.61 20.53
C PHE A 608 -15.53 -106.05 21.27
N LYS A 609 -15.45 -105.87 22.59
CA LYS A 609 -16.53 -105.26 23.39
C LYS A 609 -16.67 -103.77 23.13
N LEU A 610 -17.89 -103.26 23.24
CA LEU A 610 -18.20 -101.83 23.13
C LEU A 610 -17.35 -100.97 24.09
N SER A 611 -17.08 -101.46 25.30
CA SER A 611 -16.22 -100.77 26.27
C SER A 611 -14.80 -100.54 25.75
N ASN A 612 -14.22 -101.50 25.03
CA ASN A 612 -12.87 -101.39 24.49
C ASN A 612 -12.84 -100.53 23.23
N PHE A 613 -13.88 -100.60 22.39
CA PHE A 613 -14.06 -99.68 21.27
C PHE A 613 -14.05 -98.23 21.75
N LEU A 614 -14.84 -97.92 22.79
CA LEU A 614 -14.92 -96.56 23.36
C LEU A 614 -13.58 -96.10 23.97
N ILE A 615 -12.83 -96.99 24.63
CA ILE A 615 -11.50 -96.65 25.16
C ILE A 615 -10.50 -96.35 24.05
N ILE A 616 -10.45 -97.18 23.00
CA ILE A 616 -9.52 -96.98 21.86
C ILE A 616 -9.91 -95.74 21.05
N SER A 617 -11.20 -95.51 20.83
CA SER A 617 -11.74 -94.28 20.21
C SER A 617 -11.34 -93.03 21.00
N LEU A 618 -11.43 -93.06 22.34
CA LEU A 618 -11.00 -91.95 23.20
C LEU A 618 -9.49 -91.71 23.09
N ILE A 619 -8.68 -92.77 23.03
CA ILE A 619 -7.22 -92.65 22.84
C ILE A 619 -6.90 -92.04 21.47
N PHE A 620 -7.58 -92.49 20.40
CA PHE A 620 -7.44 -91.90 19.06
C PHE A 620 -7.85 -90.42 19.04
N LEU A 621 -8.95 -90.07 19.70
CA LEU A 621 -9.39 -88.68 19.84
C LEU A 621 -8.27 -87.83 20.45
N ILE A 622 -7.69 -88.24 21.57
CA ILE A 622 -6.62 -87.51 22.28
C ILE A 622 -5.37 -87.38 21.41
N ILE A 623 -4.92 -88.48 20.78
CA ILE A 623 -3.72 -88.49 19.93
C ILE A 623 -3.89 -87.53 18.74
N ILE A 624 -5.03 -87.58 18.05
CA ILE A 624 -5.29 -86.73 16.88
C ILE A 624 -5.42 -85.26 17.32
N LEU A 625 -6.03 -84.99 18.47
CA LEU A 625 -6.09 -83.64 19.04
C LEU A 625 -4.69 -83.09 19.28
N ILE A 626 -3.80 -83.86 19.90
CA ILE A 626 -2.40 -83.46 20.12
C ILE A 626 -1.70 -83.25 18.77
N MET A 627 -1.80 -84.19 17.83
CA MET A 627 -1.14 -84.08 16.53
C MET A 627 -1.57 -82.83 15.77
N VAL A 628 -2.87 -82.54 15.69
CA VAL A 628 -3.39 -81.37 14.95
C VAL A 628 -3.09 -80.04 15.66
N THR A 629 -3.02 -80.06 17.00
CA THR A 629 -2.74 -78.84 17.77
C THR A 629 -1.27 -78.41 17.61
N PHE A 630 -0.34 -79.37 17.67
CA PHE A 630 1.11 -79.13 17.60
C PHE A 630 1.72 -79.21 16.19
N GLU A 631 0.93 -79.54 15.16
CA GLU A 631 1.36 -79.41 13.77
C GLU A 631 1.68 -77.94 13.48
N LYS A 632 2.96 -77.64 13.20
CA LYS A 632 3.38 -76.32 12.71
C LYS A 632 2.73 -76.09 11.33
N GLU A 633 2.25 -74.86 11.11
CA GLU A 633 1.53 -74.42 9.90
C GLU A 633 2.27 -74.75 8.60
#